data_AF-A6EJ62-F1
#
_entry.id   AF-A6EJ62-F1
#
_cell.length_a   1.000
_cell.length_b   1.000
_cell.length_c   1.000
_cell.angle_alpha   90.00
_cell.angle_beta   90.00
_cell.angle_gamma   90.00
#
_symmetry.space_group_name_H-M   'P 1'
#
loop_
_entity.id
_entity.type
_entity.pdbx_description
1 polymer ?
#
loop_
_entity_poly.entity_id
_entity_poly.type
_entity_poly.pdbx_seq_one_letter_code
_entity_poly.pdbx_strand_id
1 'polypeptide(L)' 'MKKEISICWLRRDLRLEDHTALYHALKGPHPVLLLFIFDTNILSKLPVKDARVTFIYNTIKELNA' A
#
# COMPACT_ATOMS: atom_id res chain seq x y z
N MET A 1 -11.12 -24.62 3.87
CA MET A 1 -10.64 -24.16 2.55
C MET A 1 -9.90 -22.84 2.71
N LYS A 2 -8.82 -22.61 1.95
CA LYS A 2 -8.20 -21.27 1.85
C LYS A 2 -9.12 -20.38 1.00
N LYS A 3 -9.37 -19.16 1.46
CA LYS A 3 -10.13 -18.15 0.71
C LYS A 3 -9.16 -17.40 -0.19
N GLU A 4 -9.47 -17.30 -1.47
CA GLU A 4 -8.71 -16.47 -2.42
C GLU A 4 -8.93 -14.99 -2.11
N ILE A 5 -7.87 -14.19 -2.28
CA ILE A 5 -7.88 -12.74 -2.06
C ILE A 5 -7.18 -12.03 -3.22
N SER A 6 -7.65 -10.84 -3.55
CA SER A 6 -6.99 -9.93 -4.49
C SER A 6 -6.08 -8.98 -3.73
N ILE A 7 -4.82 -8.84 -4.14
CA ILE A 7 -3.89 -7.89 -3.52
C ILE A 7 -3.81 -6.62 -4.36
N CYS A 8 -4.17 -5.48 -3.77
CA CYS A 8 -3.90 -4.16 -4.32
C CYS A 8 -2.62 -3.62 -3.66
N TRP A 9 -1.48 -3.74 -4.36
CA TRP A 9 -0.18 -3.34 -3.82
C TRP A 9 0.10 -1.86 -4.08
N LEU A 10 -0.05 -1.05 -3.03
CA LEU A 10 0.33 0.36 -2.99
C LEU A 10 1.87 0.46 -2.93
N ARG A 11 2.48 1.26 -3.82
CA ARG A 11 3.94 1.42 -3.90
C ARG A 11 4.40 2.88 -3.93
N ARG A 12 3.84 3.66 -4.86
CA ARG A 12 4.08 5.11 -4.98
C ARG A 12 2.80 5.90 -4.87
N ASP A 13 1.73 5.31 -5.38
CA ASP A 13 0.41 5.89 -5.37
C ASP A 13 -0.32 5.51 -4.07
N LEU A 14 -0.25 6.41 -3.09
CA LEU A 14 -0.83 6.20 -1.76
C LEU A 14 -2.16 6.94 -1.66
N ARG A 15 -3.15 6.51 -2.45
CA ARG A 15 -4.50 7.08 -2.46
C ARG A 15 -5.56 5.99 -2.67
N LEU A 16 -6.76 6.23 -2.17
CA LEU A 16 -7.93 5.36 -2.38
C LEU A 16 -8.84 5.88 -3.51
N GLU A 17 -8.92 7.20 -3.63
CA GLU A 17 -9.71 7.86 -4.66
C GLU A 17 -8.97 7.89 -6.00
N ASP A 18 -9.73 7.76 -7.09
CA ASP A 18 -9.19 7.73 -8.46
C ASP A 18 -8.01 6.73 -8.62
N HIS A 19 -8.22 5.51 -8.12
CA HIS A 19 -7.23 4.43 -8.17
C HIS A 19 -7.73 3.26 -9.02
N THR A 20 -7.36 3.24 -10.32
CA THR A 20 -7.85 2.28 -11.32
C THR A 20 -7.68 0.82 -10.91
N ALA A 21 -6.53 0.44 -10.35
CA ALA A 21 -6.29 -0.93 -9.93
C ALA A 21 -7.18 -1.35 -8.74
N LEU A 22 -7.47 -0.41 -7.83
CA LEU A 22 -8.36 -0.66 -6.68
C LEU A 22 -9.80 -0.79 -7.16
N TYR A 23 -10.23 0.08 -8.07
CA TYR A 23 -11.55 0.01 -8.70
C TYR A 23 -11.80 -1.35 -9.38
N HIS A 24 -10.86 -1.84 -10.19
CA HIS A 24 -11.01 -3.15 -10.83
C HIS A 24 -10.96 -4.31 -9.82
N ALA A 25 -10.08 -4.23 -8.82
CA ALA A 25 -9.99 -5.26 -7.77
C ALA A 25 -11.30 -5.38 -6.98
N LEU A 26 -11.93 -4.26 -6.62
CA LEU A 26 -13.20 -4.22 -5.88
C LEU A 26 -14.40 -4.74 -6.68
N LYS A 27 -14.31 -4.73 -8.01
CA LYS A 27 -15.33 -5.35 -8.89
C LYS A 27 -15.14 -6.86 -9.08
N GLY A 28 -14.03 -7.42 -8.59
CA GLY A 28 -13.73 -8.84 -8.69
C GLY A 28 -14.51 -9.72 -7.70
N PRO A 29 -14.40 -11.05 -7.81
CA PRO A 29 -15.12 -11.99 -6.95
C PRO A 29 -14.44 -12.23 -5.59
N HIS A 30 -13.26 -11.67 -5.35
CA HIS A 30 -12.45 -11.93 -4.15
C HIS A 30 -12.34 -10.69 -3.26
N PRO A 31 -12.28 -10.86 -1.93
CA PRO A 31 -11.94 -9.77 -1.02
C PRO A 31 -10.61 -9.12 -1.41
N VAL A 32 -10.56 -7.79 -1.32
CA VAL A 32 -9.36 -7.02 -1.66
C VAL A 32 -8.57 -6.68 -0.40
N LEU A 33 -7.29 -7.02 -0.41
CA LEU A 33 -6.31 -6.58 0.57
C LEU A 33 -5.48 -5.44 -0.02
N LEU A 34 -5.56 -4.26 0.58
CA LEU A 34 -4.59 -3.21 0.31
C LEU A 34 -3.31 -3.51 1.08
N LEU A 35 -2.18 -3.42 0.39
CA LEU A 35 -0.87 -3.77 0.94
C LEU A 35 0.15 -2.69 0.60
N PHE A 36 0.93 -2.27 1.59
CA PHE A 36 2.15 -1.50 1.40
C PHE A 36 3.30 -2.25 2.09
N ILE A 37 4.50 -2.23 1.51
CA ILE A 37 5.66 -2.97 2.03
C ILE A 37 6.80 -1.98 2.28
N PHE A 38 7.23 -1.89 3.54
CA PHE A 38 8.48 -1.26 3.92
C PHE A 38 9.64 -2.25 3.68
N ASP A 39 10.24 -2.16 2.49
CA ASP A 39 11.32 -3.07 2.07
C ASP A 39 12.66 -2.69 2.72
N THR A 40 13.22 -3.59 3.52
CA THR A 40 14.51 -3.38 4.21
C THR A 40 15.70 -3.21 3.27
N ASN A 41 15.65 -3.77 2.06
CA ASN A 41 16.70 -3.57 1.04
C ASN A 41 16.67 -2.17 0.44
N ILE A 42 15.51 -1.53 0.44
CA ILE A 42 15.35 -0.12 0.04
C ILE A 42 15.72 0.77 1.23
N LEU A 43 15.14 0.51 2.41
CA LEU A 43 15.32 1.33 3.61
C LEU A 43 16.77 1.37 4.10
N SER A 44 17.51 0.26 3.99
CA SER A 44 18.93 0.19 4.39
C SER A 44 19.85 1.13 3.60
N LYS A 45 19.41 1.61 2.43
CA LYS A 45 20.15 2.53 1.57
C LYS A 45 19.82 4.00 1.86
N LEU A 46 18.87 4.26 2.76
CA LEU A 46 18.41 5.60 3.10
C LEU A 46 19.08 6.09 4.40
N PRO A 47 19.21 7.41 4.59
CA PRO A 47 19.57 7.98 5.89
C PRO A 47 18.57 7.53 6.98
N VAL A 48 19.08 7.32 8.20
CA VAL A 48 18.25 6.87 9.36
C VAL A 48 17.05 7.79 9.62
N LYS A 49 17.18 9.09 9.33
CA LYS A 49 16.13 10.10 9.51
C LYS A 49 15.67 10.70 8.17
N ASP A 50 15.43 9.84 7.18
CA ASP A 50 14.90 10.28 5.89
C ASP A 50 13.45 10.78 6.02
N ALA A 51 13.23 12.06 5.75
CA ALA A 51 11.92 12.70 5.86
C ALA A 51 10.84 12.05 4.96
N ARG A 52 11.25 11.43 3.84
CA ARG A 52 10.31 10.75 2.92
C ARG A 52 9.72 9.49 3.56
N VAL A 53 10.48 8.79 4.39
CA VAL A 53 10.00 7.60 5.11
C VAL A 53 8.92 8.01 6.11
N THR A 54 9.16 9.07 6.87
CA THR A 54 8.17 9.63 7.80
C THR A 54 6.90 10.08 7.07
N PHE A 55 7.05 10.76 5.93
CA PHE A 55 5.93 11.18 5.10
C PHE A 55 5.10 9.97 4.64
N ILE A 56 5.74 8.96 4.04
CA ILE A 56 5.06 7.73 3.58
C ILE A 56 4.34 7.03 4.74
N TYR A 57 5.00 6.89 5.90
CA TYR A 57 4.40 6.27 7.07
C TYR A 57 3.15 7.00 7.54
N ASN A 58 3.20 8.34 7.61
CA ASN A 58 2.04 9.15 7.99
C ASN A 58 0.92 9.05 6.96
N THR A 59 1.23 9.08 5.66
CA THR A 59 0.22 8.90 4.60
C THR A 59 -0.46 7.53 4.71
N ILE A 60 0.30 6.44 4.91
CA ILE A 60 -0.29 5.11 5.10
C ILE A 60 -1.16 5.06 6.36
N LYS A 61 -0.72 5.72 7.44
CA LYS A 61 -1.49 5.80 8.70
C LYS A 61 -2.82 6.54 8.50
N GLU A 62 -2.82 7.63 7.74
CA GLU A 62 -4.03 8.39 7.40
C GLU A 62 -5.00 7.58 6.53
N LEU A 63 -4.50 6.82 5.55
CA LEU A 63 -5.34 5.95 4.71
C LEU A 63 -5.97 4.77 5.48
N ASN A 64 -5.41 4.41 6.63
CA ASN A 64 -5.85 3.30 7.47
C ASN A 64 -6.59 3.76 8.74
N ALA A 65 -6.98 5.04 8.81
CA ALA A 65 -7.81 5.59 9.87
C ALA A 65 -9.29 5.28 9.63
#